data_AF-A0A536QL23-F1
#
_entry.id   AF-A0A536QL23-F1
#
_cell.length_a   1.000
_cell.length_b   1.000
_cell.length_c   1.000
_cell.angle_alpha   90.00
_cell.angle_beta   90.00
_cell.angle_gamma   90.00
#
_symmetry.space_group_name_H-M   'P 1'
#
loop_
_entity.id
_entity.type
_entity.pdbx_description
1 polymer ?
#
loop_
_entity_poly.entity_id
_entity_poly.type
_entity_poly.pdbx_seq_one_letter_code
_entity_poly.pdbx_strand_id
1 'polypeptide(L)'
;MIEGTRRDPSVRLLFNDLAGVRPGPMRDPRAPQCRPDLLELGQSVFVRQYPATTGRWLLPVRYQDQTLVTVFVYTDLNGMGIVGGNRGGGIAIPTEAEARAAGGTSADPVTAAELVLGNASCGRDLVMWRLVRQSGKVMYLVPEFPGAAPPGALMTDREVWFSTSGRPVAYAKAAAAC
;
A
#
# COMPACT_ATOMS: atom_id res chain seq x y z
N MET A 1 16.17 3.07 2.72
CA MET A 1 15.72 4.46 2.51
C MET A 1 16.11 4.82 1.09
N ILE A 2 15.20 5.34 0.27
CA ILE A 2 15.58 5.91 -1.03
C ILE A 2 16.37 7.18 -0.74
N GLU A 3 17.64 7.20 -1.12
CA GLU A 3 18.54 8.30 -0.81
C GLU A 3 18.03 9.60 -1.45
N GLY A 4 17.98 10.69 -0.67
CA GLY A 4 17.52 12.01 -1.14
C GLY A 4 16.05 12.36 -0.86
N THR A 5 15.16 11.38 -0.60
CA THR A 5 13.71 11.66 -0.48
C THR A 5 13.35 12.58 0.69
N ARG A 6 14.10 12.58 1.80
CA ARG A 6 13.87 13.51 2.93
C ARG A 6 14.16 14.97 2.55
N ARG A 7 15.06 15.21 1.60
CA ARG A 7 15.44 16.55 1.13
C ARG A 7 14.58 17.01 -0.05
N ASP A 8 13.70 16.15 -0.55
CA ASP A 8 12.76 16.49 -1.61
C ASP A 8 11.84 17.63 -1.15
N PRO A 9 11.74 18.73 -1.93
CA PRO A 9 10.88 19.87 -1.58
C PRO A 9 9.44 19.47 -1.32
N SER A 10 8.91 18.47 -2.04
CA SER A 10 7.53 17.98 -1.92
C SER A 10 7.31 17.24 -0.60
N VAL A 11 8.30 16.48 -0.14
CA VAL A 11 8.23 15.81 1.17
C VAL A 11 8.29 16.83 2.30
N ARG A 12 9.17 17.83 2.20
CA ARG A 12 9.21 18.93 3.17
C ARG A 12 7.90 19.71 3.20
N LEU A 13 7.31 19.95 2.04
CA LEU A 13 6.02 20.60 1.88
C LEU A 13 4.92 19.81 2.60
N LEU A 14 4.88 18.49 2.35
CA LEU A 14 3.93 17.57 2.98
C LEU A 14 4.08 17.57 4.51
N PHE A 15 5.30 17.59 5.04
CA PHE A 15 5.53 17.63 6.49
C PHE A 15 4.97 18.93 7.10
N ASN A 16 5.19 20.06 6.45
CA ASN A 16 4.64 21.35 6.88
C ASN A 16 3.11 21.35 6.87
N ASP A 17 2.49 20.71 5.88
CA ASP A 17 1.03 20.60 5.78
C ASP A 17 0.44 19.71 6.85
N LEU A 18 1.03 18.53 7.07
CA LEU A 18 0.57 17.60 8.09
C LEU A 18 0.66 18.21 9.48
N ALA A 19 1.76 18.90 9.78
CA ALA A 19 1.98 19.60 11.04
C ALA A 19 1.16 20.89 11.19
N GLY A 20 0.44 21.34 10.14
CA GLY A 20 -0.37 22.57 10.18
C GLY A 20 0.45 23.85 10.25
N VAL A 21 1.71 23.85 9.78
CA VAL A 21 2.54 25.06 9.64
C VAL A 21 1.94 25.99 8.58
N ARG A 22 1.30 25.41 7.56
CA ARG A 22 0.62 26.13 6.49
C ARG A 22 -0.89 25.97 6.62
N PRO A 23 -1.68 27.02 6.36
CA PRO A 23 -3.12 26.90 6.30
C PRO A 23 -3.52 25.96 5.16
N GLY A 24 -4.26 24.90 5.45
CA GLY A 24 -4.69 23.92 4.44
C GLY A 24 -5.45 22.72 5.02
N PRO A 25 -6.17 21.97 4.18
CA PRO A 25 -7.03 20.87 4.62
C PRO A 25 -6.27 19.59 5.00
N MET A 26 -4.96 19.50 4.74
CA MET A 26 -4.17 18.27 4.95
C MET A 26 -3.61 18.10 6.36
N ARG A 27 -3.96 18.97 7.31
CA ARG A 27 -3.54 18.81 8.71
C ARG A 27 -4.04 17.47 9.24
N ASP A 28 -3.13 16.63 9.74
CA ASP A 28 -3.49 15.40 10.44
C ASP A 28 -3.58 15.70 11.95
N PRO A 29 -4.72 15.47 12.62
CA PRO A 29 -4.88 15.72 14.05
C PRO A 29 -3.89 14.95 14.93
N ARG A 30 -3.31 13.84 14.41
CA ARG A 30 -2.31 13.02 15.12
C ARG A 30 -0.89 13.57 14.96
N ALA A 31 -0.64 14.45 14.00
CA ALA A 31 0.67 15.06 13.79
C ALA A 31 0.96 16.11 14.87
N PRO A 32 2.24 16.32 15.24
CA PRO A 32 2.62 17.34 16.20
C PRO A 32 2.48 18.74 15.58
N GLN A 33 1.70 19.59 16.24
CA GLN A 33 1.37 20.92 15.72
C GLN A 33 2.61 21.80 15.55
N CYS A 34 2.76 22.39 14.36
CA CYS A 34 3.86 23.28 13.98
C CYS A 34 5.26 22.68 14.19
N ARG A 35 5.37 21.35 14.26
CA ARG A 35 6.62 20.63 14.51
C ARG A 35 6.90 19.58 13.42
N PRO A 36 7.08 20.00 12.16
CA PRO A 36 7.35 19.09 11.05
C PRO A 36 8.68 18.32 11.22
N ASP A 37 9.58 18.81 12.07
CA ASP A 37 10.85 18.19 12.42
C ASP A 37 10.70 16.86 13.18
N LEU A 38 9.56 16.64 13.82
CA LEU A 38 9.24 15.41 14.56
C LEU A 38 8.58 14.33 13.69
N LEU A 39 8.30 14.64 12.42
CA LEU A 39 7.80 13.66 11.46
C LEU A 39 8.96 12.89 10.85
N GLU A 40 8.73 11.60 10.60
CA GLU A 40 9.73 10.69 10.09
C GLU A 40 9.27 9.96 8.84
N LEU A 41 10.23 9.53 8.02
CA LEU A 41 9.96 8.61 6.93
C LEU A 41 10.21 7.18 7.43
N GLY A 42 9.21 6.33 7.31
CA GLY A 42 9.32 4.91 7.61
C GLY A 42 10.14 4.15 6.57
N GLN A 43 10.20 2.83 6.75
CA GLN A 43 10.84 1.95 5.78
C GLN A 43 10.09 2.01 4.44
N SER A 44 10.85 2.21 3.36
CA SER A 44 10.33 2.17 2.01
C SER A 44 9.94 0.74 1.62
N VAL A 45 8.75 0.59 1.04
CA VAL A 45 8.21 -0.71 0.61
C VAL A 45 7.97 -0.68 -0.88
N PHE A 46 8.55 -1.60 -1.64
CA PHE A 46 8.29 -1.70 -3.08
C PHE A 46 7.01 -2.48 -3.32
N VAL A 47 6.14 -1.96 -4.17
CA VAL A 47 4.90 -2.62 -4.59
C VAL A 47 4.87 -2.70 -6.11
N ARG A 48 4.76 -3.93 -6.60
CA ARG A 48 4.84 -4.24 -8.02
C ARG A 48 3.52 -3.93 -8.73
N GLN A 49 3.61 -3.35 -9.92
CA GLN A 49 2.50 -3.30 -10.85
C GLN A 49 2.37 -4.69 -11.49
N TYR A 50 1.59 -5.58 -10.90
CA TYR A 50 1.46 -6.94 -11.42
C TYR A 50 0.67 -6.97 -12.73
N PRO A 51 1.04 -7.80 -13.72
CA PRO A 51 2.15 -8.76 -13.77
C PRO A 51 3.48 -8.15 -14.28
N ALA A 52 3.56 -6.84 -14.50
CA ALA A 52 4.79 -6.18 -14.91
C ALA A 52 5.89 -6.24 -13.83
N THR A 53 7.13 -5.97 -14.21
CA THR A 53 8.28 -5.87 -13.29
C THR A 53 8.46 -4.45 -12.74
N THR A 54 7.74 -3.49 -13.30
CA THR A 54 7.67 -2.11 -12.80
C THR A 54 6.81 -2.03 -11.55
N GLY A 55 6.88 -0.91 -10.85
CA GLY A 55 6.13 -0.71 -9.62
C GLY A 55 6.28 0.70 -9.08
N ARG A 56 5.91 0.87 -7.83
CA ARG A 56 6.11 2.13 -7.10
C ARG A 56 6.58 1.83 -5.68
N TRP A 57 7.34 2.75 -5.14
CA TRP A 57 7.74 2.72 -3.74
C TRP A 57 6.68 3.40 -2.90
N LEU A 58 6.32 2.76 -1.79
CA LEU A 58 5.52 3.33 -0.73
C LEU A 58 6.46 3.84 0.35
N LEU A 59 6.24 5.08 0.76
CA LEU A 59 7.03 5.73 1.78
C LEU A 59 6.09 6.23 2.89
N PRO A 60 5.98 5.50 4.01
CA PRO A 60 5.17 5.92 5.14
C PRO A 60 5.73 7.20 5.76
N VAL A 61 4.89 8.19 6.01
CA VAL A 61 5.17 9.32 6.89
C VAL A 61 4.62 8.99 8.26
N ARG A 62 5.48 9.02 9.28
CA ARG A 62 5.17 8.58 10.63
C ARG A 62 5.31 9.72 11.63
N TYR A 63 4.55 9.60 12.70
CA TYR A 63 4.80 10.27 13.96
C TYR A 63 4.72 9.22 15.05
N GLN A 64 5.82 9.05 15.80
CA GLN A 64 5.97 7.92 16.72
C GLN A 64 5.72 6.60 15.96
N ASP A 65 4.93 5.69 16.54
CA ASP A 65 4.61 4.40 15.92
C ASP A 65 3.50 4.46 14.88
N GLN A 66 2.88 5.62 14.65
CA GLN A 66 1.71 5.75 13.78
C GLN A 66 2.10 6.20 12.37
N THR A 67 1.63 5.48 11.36
CA THR A 67 1.65 5.98 9.97
C THR A 67 0.49 6.97 9.78
N LEU A 68 0.84 8.20 9.42
CA LEU A 68 -0.10 9.28 9.17
C LEU A 68 -0.58 9.26 7.72
N VAL A 69 0.37 9.20 6.80
CA VAL A 69 0.20 9.27 5.34
C VAL A 69 1.15 8.30 4.69
N THR A 70 0.76 7.68 3.58
CA THR A 70 1.68 6.92 2.72
C THR A 70 1.91 7.70 1.42
N VAL A 71 3.17 8.01 1.12
CA VAL A 71 3.58 8.68 -0.12
C VAL A 71 3.87 7.63 -1.18
N PHE A 72 3.40 7.87 -2.41
CA PHE A 72 3.72 7.06 -3.57
C PHE A 72 4.88 7.71 -4.34
N VAL A 73 5.98 6.98 -4.45
CA VAL A 73 7.18 7.39 -5.17
C VAL A 73 7.31 6.56 -6.43
N TYR A 74 7.34 7.24 -7.57
CA TYR A 74 7.59 6.66 -8.89
C TYR A 74 9.06 6.80 -9.21
N THR A 75 9.55 5.93 -10.09
CA THR A 75 10.86 6.09 -10.69
C THR A 75 10.69 6.83 -12.01
N ASP A 76 11.42 7.91 -12.21
CA ASP A 76 11.47 8.62 -13.49
C ASP A 76 12.35 7.88 -14.51
N LEU A 77 12.46 8.45 -15.71
CA LEU A 77 13.25 7.87 -16.80
C LEU A 77 14.76 7.77 -16.49
N ASN A 78 15.26 8.49 -15.48
CA ASN A 78 16.65 8.51 -15.05
C ASN A 78 16.91 7.61 -13.83
N GLY A 79 15.91 6.89 -13.34
CA GLY A 79 16.06 6.07 -12.13
C GLY A 79 15.84 6.84 -10.82
N MET A 80 15.45 8.11 -10.88
CA MET A 80 15.25 8.97 -9.71
C MET A 80 13.83 8.87 -9.16
N GLY A 81 13.69 8.89 -7.84
CA GLY A 81 12.39 8.86 -7.18
C GLY A 81 11.66 10.21 -7.27
N ILE A 82 10.41 10.21 -7.75
CA ILE A 82 9.52 11.37 -7.78
C ILE A 82 8.24 11.07 -6.99
N VAL A 83 7.83 12.01 -6.13
CA VAL A 83 6.55 11.93 -5.43
C VAL A 83 5.42 12.10 -6.45
N GLY A 84 4.61 11.06 -6.67
CA GLY A 84 3.47 11.11 -7.59
C GLY A 84 2.10 11.09 -6.91
N GLY A 85 2.07 11.15 -5.58
CA GLY A 85 0.84 11.28 -4.82
C GLY A 85 1.00 10.85 -3.36
N ASN A 86 -0.07 11.00 -2.60
CA ASN A 86 -0.15 10.52 -1.23
C ASN A 86 -1.53 9.91 -0.94
N ARG A 87 -1.62 9.14 0.14
CA ARG A 87 -2.87 8.63 0.68
C ARG A 87 -2.91 8.86 2.18
N GLY A 88 -3.99 9.48 2.64
CA GLY A 88 -4.27 9.67 4.06
C GLY A 88 -4.59 8.35 4.74
N GLY A 89 -4.20 8.24 6.01
CA GLY A 89 -4.25 6.98 6.75
C GLY A 89 -3.03 6.11 6.44
N GLY A 90 -2.54 5.42 7.46
CA GLY A 90 -1.52 4.41 7.24
C GLY A 90 -2.11 3.23 6.51
N ILE A 91 -1.57 2.87 5.35
CA ILE A 91 -1.79 1.54 4.81
C ILE A 91 -1.11 0.62 5.83
N ALA A 92 -1.90 -0.05 6.67
CA ALA A 92 -1.39 -1.06 7.58
C ALA A 92 -1.06 -2.30 6.74
N ILE A 93 0.12 -2.29 6.11
CA ILE A 93 0.61 -3.41 5.33
C ILE A 93 1.12 -4.45 6.33
N PRO A 94 0.50 -5.65 6.42
CA PRO A 94 1.02 -6.72 7.26
C PRO A 94 2.43 -7.08 6.81
N THR A 95 3.25 -7.50 7.76
CA THR A 95 4.56 -8.07 7.46
C THR A 95 4.43 -9.28 6.53
N GLU A 96 5.49 -9.61 5.81
CA GLU A 96 5.50 -10.81 4.96
C GLU A 96 5.18 -12.07 5.78
N ALA A 97 5.68 -12.17 7.01
CA ALA A 97 5.44 -13.29 7.91
C ALA A 97 3.94 -13.42 8.26
N GLU A 98 3.28 -12.32 8.64
CA GLU A 98 1.83 -12.29 8.90
C GLU A 98 1.04 -12.64 7.65
N ALA A 99 1.43 -12.12 6.49
CA ALA A 99 0.77 -12.41 5.23
C ALA A 99 0.89 -13.88 4.84
N ARG A 100 2.08 -14.48 4.97
CA ARG A 100 2.31 -15.91 4.73
C ARG A 100 1.50 -16.77 5.70
N ALA A 101 1.46 -16.41 6.98
CA ALA A 101 0.67 -17.12 7.99
C ALA A 101 -0.83 -17.06 7.69
N ALA A 102 -1.34 -15.91 7.26
CA ALA A 102 -2.74 -15.75 6.89
C ALA A 102 -3.09 -16.51 5.61
N GLY A 103 -2.28 -16.38 4.56
CA GLY A 103 -2.60 -16.95 3.25
C GLY A 103 -2.26 -18.42 3.07
N GLY A 104 -1.44 -19.02 3.94
CA GLY A 104 -1.04 -20.42 3.89
C GLY A 104 -1.87 -21.32 4.82
N THR A 105 -1.72 -22.63 4.65
CA THR A 105 -2.16 -23.62 5.64
C THR A 105 -1.01 -24.57 5.98
N SER A 106 -1.13 -25.37 7.03
CA SER A 106 -0.12 -26.40 7.36
C SER A 106 0.06 -27.44 6.25
N ALA A 107 -1.01 -27.74 5.49
CA ALA A 107 -0.99 -28.67 4.38
C ALA A 107 -0.59 -28.03 3.03
N ASP A 108 -0.65 -26.70 2.92
CA ASP A 108 -0.37 -25.96 1.69
C ASP A 108 0.24 -24.58 2.03
N PRO A 109 1.52 -24.56 2.49
CA PRO A 109 2.17 -23.33 2.94
C PRO A 109 2.46 -22.39 1.77
N VAL A 110 2.63 -21.09 2.07
CA VAL A 110 3.04 -20.08 1.08
C VAL A 110 4.53 -20.21 0.77
N THR A 111 4.86 -20.44 -0.50
CA THR A 111 6.24 -20.55 -1.00
C THR A 111 6.77 -19.20 -1.51
N ALA A 112 5.93 -18.38 -2.14
CA ALA A 112 6.30 -17.03 -2.59
C ALA A 112 5.28 -15.99 -2.12
N ALA A 113 5.77 -14.84 -1.68
CA ALA A 113 4.98 -13.71 -1.25
C ALA A 113 5.54 -12.44 -1.89
N GLU A 114 4.67 -11.61 -2.44
CA GLU A 114 5.07 -10.33 -3.03
C GLU A 114 3.96 -9.28 -2.84
N LEU A 115 4.35 -8.03 -2.65
CA LEU A 115 3.40 -6.93 -2.63
C LEU A 115 3.10 -6.46 -4.05
N VAL A 116 1.81 -6.39 -4.38
CA VAL A 116 1.31 -5.99 -5.68
C VAL A 116 0.22 -4.93 -5.56
N LEU A 117 0.07 -4.15 -6.62
CA LEU A 117 -1.11 -3.34 -6.86
C LEU A 117 -2.12 -4.17 -7.63
N GLY A 118 -3.34 -4.24 -7.11
CA GLY A 118 -4.46 -4.90 -7.78
C GLY A 118 -5.78 -4.29 -7.31
N ASN A 119 -6.89 -4.77 -7.86
CA ASN A 119 -8.21 -4.23 -7.56
C ASN A 119 -9.15 -5.38 -7.17
N ALA A 120 -10.00 -5.13 -6.18
CA ALA A 120 -10.81 -6.17 -5.54
C ALA A 120 -12.30 -5.85 -5.42
N SER A 121 -12.76 -4.64 -5.80
CA SER A 121 -14.21 -4.33 -5.76
C SER A 121 -14.59 -2.94 -6.29
N CYS A 122 -13.71 -1.94 -6.28
CA CYS A 122 -14.14 -0.53 -6.37
C CYS A 122 -13.37 0.35 -7.36
N GLY A 123 -12.69 -0.21 -8.36
CA GLY A 123 -12.06 0.62 -9.40
C GLY A 123 -10.79 1.37 -8.97
N ARG A 124 -10.34 1.20 -7.71
CA ARG A 124 -9.05 1.70 -7.22
C ARG A 124 -8.03 0.57 -7.04
N ASP A 125 -6.77 0.88 -7.30
CA ASP A 125 -5.66 -0.01 -6.95
C ASP A 125 -5.48 -0.03 -5.42
N LEU A 126 -5.44 -1.24 -4.88
CA LEU A 126 -5.16 -1.58 -3.50
C LEU A 126 -3.78 -2.23 -3.42
N VAL A 127 -3.08 -1.97 -2.33
CA VAL A 127 -1.87 -2.71 -1.97
C VAL A 127 -2.30 -4.04 -1.37
N MET A 128 -1.83 -5.15 -1.94
CA MET A 128 -2.18 -6.49 -1.51
C MET A 128 -0.96 -7.40 -1.55
N TRP A 129 -0.95 -8.43 -0.72
CA TRP A 129 0.02 -9.51 -0.84
C TRP A 129 -0.48 -10.54 -1.83
N ARG A 130 0.25 -10.79 -2.91
CA ARG A 130 0.09 -11.97 -3.75
C ARG A 130 0.91 -13.11 -3.13
N LEU A 131 0.22 -14.20 -2.81
CA LEU A 131 0.73 -15.33 -2.05
C LEU A 131 0.56 -16.59 -2.90
N VAL A 132 1.67 -17.21 -3.29
CA VAL A 132 1.67 -18.47 -4.04
C VAL A 132 1.90 -19.60 -3.04
N ARG A 133 0.95 -20.53 -2.96
CA ARG A 133 1.07 -21.73 -2.13
C ARG A 133 1.89 -22.81 -2.81
N GLN A 134 2.32 -23.81 -2.04
CA GLN A 134 3.07 -24.97 -2.54
C GLN A 134 2.33 -25.72 -3.65
N SER A 135 1.00 -25.79 -3.58
CA SER A 135 0.13 -26.35 -4.61
C SER A 135 0.12 -25.54 -5.93
N GLY A 136 0.70 -24.35 -5.97
CA GLY A 136 0.60 -23.39 -7.06
C GLY A 136 -0.64 -22.49 -6.97
N LYS A 137 -1.53 -22.70 -5.99
CA LYS A 137 -2.70 -21.84 -5.77
C LYS A 137 -2.25 -20.42 -5.40
N VAL A 138 -2.83 -19.43 -6.06
CA VAL A 138 -2.58 -18.01 -5.77
C VAL A 138 -3.70 -17.47 -4.89
N MET A 139 -3.32 -16.84 -3.79
CA MET A 139 -4.20 -16.10 -2.89
C MET A 139 -3.76 -14.64 -2.83
N TYR A 140 -4.69 -13.73 -2.57
CA TYR A 140 -4.43 -12.32 -2.37
C TYR A 140 -4.92 -11.91 -0.98
N LEU A 141 -4.01 -11.45 -0.12
CA LEU A 141 -4.40 -10.82 1.13
C LEU A 141 -4.56 -9.31 0.89
N VAL A 142 -5.77 -8.80 1.11
CA VAL A 142 -6.16 -7.41 0.94
C VAL A 142 -6.33 -6.79 2.33
N PRO A 143 -5.33 -6.03 2.85
CA PRO A 143 -5.35 -5.54 4.23
C PRO A 143 -6.46 -4.54 4.51
N GLU A 144 -6.77 -3.70 3.53
CA GLU A 144 -7.74 -2.61 3.65
C GLU A 144 -9.11 -2.98 3.04
N PHE A 145 -9.48 -4.26 3.08
CA PHE A 145 -10.79 -4.67 2.60
C PHE A 145 -11.88 -4.22 3.59
N PRO A 146 -12.94 -3.52 3.14
CA PRO A 146 -13.99 -3.04 4.03
C PRO A 146 -14.62 -4.17 4.87
N GLY A 147 -14.66 -3.96 6.19
CA GLY A 147 -15.24 -4.93 7.13
C GLY A 147 -14.35 -6.14 7.47
N ALA A 148 -13.16 -6.26 6.88
CA ALA A 148 -12.22 -7.33 7.23
C ALA A 148 -11.52 -7.04 8.56
N ALA A 149 -11.43 -8.05 9.42
CA ALA A 149 -10.55 -8.01 10.59
C ALA A 149 -9.06 -8.10 10.15
N PRO A 150 -8.11 -7.61 10.95
CA PRO A 150 -6.69 -7.84 10.70
C PRO A 150 -6.38 -9.34 10.55
N PRO A 151 -5.48 -9.73 9.62
CA PRO A 151 -4.63 -8.88 8.80
C PRO A 151 -5.25 -8.44 7.45
N GLY A 152 -6.54 -8.73 7.22
CA GLY A 152 -7.25 -8.40 5.98
C GLY A 152 -8.13 -9.53 5.47
N ALA A 153 -8.69 -9.35 4.27
CA ALA A 153 -9.46 -10.38 3.58
C ALA A 153 -8.58 -11.20 2.64
N LEU A 154 -8.78 -12.52 2.62
CA LEU A 154 -8.17 -13.40 1.62
C LEU A 154 -9.10 -13.57 0.42
N MET A 155 -8.52 -13.42 -0.76
CA MET A 155 -9.20 -13.49 -2.04
C MET A 155 -8.45 -14.40 -3.00
N THR A 156 -9.15 -14.83 -4.03
CA THR A 156 -8.62 -15.63 -5.13
C THR A 156 -8.37 -14.79 -6.37
N ASP A 157 -7.73 -15.38 -7.37
CA ASP A 157 -7.52 -14.80 -8.70
C ASP A 157 -8.81 -14.47 -9.46
N ARG A 158 -9.96 -15.04 -9.05
CA ARG A 158 -11.27 -14.71 -9.61
C ARG A 158 -11.85 -13.40 -9.08
N GLU A 159 -11.37 -12.96 -7.91
CA GLU A 159 -11.89 -11.79 -7.19
C GLU A 159 -11.01 -10.56 -7.38
N VAL A 160 -9.76 -10.76 -7.80
CA VAL A 160 -8.76 -9.71 -7.99
C VAL A 160 -8.44 -9.51 -9.46
N TRP A 161 -8.32 -8.26 -9.89
CA TRP A 161 -7.87 -7.91 -11.24
C TRP A 161 -6.78 -6.85 -11.25
N PHE A 162 -6.02 -6.83 -12.34
CA PHE A 162 -4.87 -5.95 -12.52
C PHE A 162 -5.11 -5.00 -13.69
N SER A 163 -4.53 -3.80 -13.61
CA SER A 163 -4.71 -2.75 -14.62
C SER A 163 -4.34 -3.19 -16.04
N THR A 164 -3.40 -4.13 -16.17
CA THR A 164 -2.99 -4.70 -17.46
C THR A 164 -3.73 -5.98 -17.85
N SER A 165 -4.55 -6.56 -16.97
CA SER A 165 -5.25 -7.84 -17.21
C SER A 165 -6.70 -7.68 -17.68
N GLY A 166 -7.19 -6.45 -17.80
CA GLY A 166 -8.62 -6.18 -18.02
C GLY A 166 -9.49 -6.52 -16.79
N ARG A 167 -10.73 -5.99 -16.76
CA ARG A 167 -11.72 -6.33 -15.72
C ARG A 167 -12.18 -7.79 -15.89
N PRO A 168 -12.43 -8.56 -14.83
CA PRO A 168 -13.04 -9.88 -14.95
C PRO A 168 -14.42 -9.72 -15.59
N VAL A 169 -14.69 -10.50 -16.64
CA VAL A 169 -16.01 -10.57 -17.24
C VAL A 169 -16.92 -11.31 -16.25
N ALA A 170 -17.74 -10.53 -15.54
CA ALA A 170 -18.94 -10.88 -14.78
C ALA A 170 -19.05 -12.34 -14.31
N TYR A 171 -18.83 -12.60 -13.01
CA TYR A 171 -19.64 -13.52 -12.19
C TYR A 171 -19.13 -13.50 -10.74
N ALA A 172 -19.56 -12.51 -9.96
CA ALA A 172 -19.75 -12.64 -8.51
C ALA A 172 -20.62 -11.49 -8.03
N LYS A 173 -21.91 -11.80 -7.83
CA LYS A 173 -22.86 -11.02 -7.05
C LYS A 173 -22.22 -10.63 -5.70
N ALA A 174 -22.63 -9.46 -5.22
CA ALA A 174 -22.34 -8.86 -3.91
C ALA A 174 -21.21 -7.82 -3.86
N ALA A 175 -21.14 -6.93 -4.86
CA ALA A 175 -20.97 -5.51 -4.57
C ALA A 175 -22.28 -4.97 -3.96
N ALA A 176 -22.65 -5.42 -2.77
CA ALA A 176 -23.71 -4.78 -2.00
C ALA A 176 -23.04 -3.66 -1.18
N ALA A 177 -23.38 -2.43 -1.55
CA ALA A 177 -23.01 -1.17 -0.90
C ALA A 177 -21.51 -0.81 -0.95
N CYS A 178 -21.13 -0.11 -2.03
CA CYS A 178 -20.21 1.02 -1.90
C CYS A 178 -20.99 2.23 -1.41
#